data_AF-A0AAW8EYR8-F1
#
_entry.id   AF-A0AAW8EYR8-F1
#
_cell.length_a   1.000
_cell.length_b   1.000
_cell.length_c   1.000
_cell.angle_alpha   90.00
_cell.angle_beta   90.00
_cell.angle_gamma   90.00
#
_symmetry.space_group_name_H-M   'P 1'
#
loop_
_entity.id
_entity.type
_entity.pdbx_description
1 polymer ?
#
loop_
_entity_poly.entity_id
_entity_poly.type
_entity_poly.pdbx_seq_one_letter_code
_entity_poly.pdbx_strand_id
1 'polypeptide(L)'
;MPDVSDFDGAILLLETGGEGPSATEVKRWVRALGERGVLGVVAGVLVARPPVSKLHSPVPSAPERARLREAQRDTIIEQIARYNPNAVVCVGAPFGHTRPQWIVPHGGTIALDGARRIVTADY
;
A
#
# COMPACT_ATOMS: atom_id res chain seq x y z
N MET A 1 7.92 -13.78 10.72
CA MET A 1 8.10 -12.93 9.52
C MET A 1 9.39 -13.34 8.84
N PRO A 2 9.50 -13.16 7.52
CA PRO A 2 10.77 -13.32 6.81
C PRO A 2 11.88 -12.44 7.42
N ASP A 3 13.13 -12.79 7.16
CA ASP A 3 14.27 -11.97 7.55
C ASP A 3 14.28 -10.68 6.73
N VAL A 4 14.94 -9.63 7.23
CA VAL A 4 14.97 -8.34 6.53
C VAL A 4 15.64 -8.47 5.16
N SER A 5 16.66 -9.31 5.04
CA SER A 5 17.34 -9.59 3.78
C SER A 5 16.44 -10.19 2.71
N ASP A 6 15.35 -10.86 3.08
CA ASP A 6 14.40 -11.43 2.12
C ASP A 6 13.61 -10.35 1.36
N PHE A 7 13.66 -9.10 1.82
CA PHE A 7 13.00 -7.95 1.20
C PHE A 7 13.95 -7.10 0.33
N ASP A 8 15.23 -7.43 0.26
CA ASP A 8 16.22 -6.63 -0.46
C ASP A 8 15.88 -6.53 -1.95
N GLY A 9 15.71 -5.31 -2.44
CA GLY A 9 15.30 -5.03 -3.81
C GLY A 9 13.87 -5.45 -4.18
N ALA A 10 13.08 -5.99 -3.24
CA ALA A 10 11.72 -6.44 -3.51
C ALA A 10 10.72 -5.28 -3.67
N ILE A 11 9.58 -5.57 -4.31
CA ILE A 11 8.39 -4.70 -4.24
C ILE A 11 7.48 -5.22 -3.14
N LEU A 12 7.31 -4.42 -2.08
CA LEU A 12 6.43 -4.76 -0.96
C LEU A 12 4.97 -4.46 -1.34
N LEU A 13 4.10 -5.46 -1.22
CA LEU A 13 2.66 -5.29 -1.38
C LEU A 13 2.01 -4.99 -0.03
N LEU A 14 1.23 -3.91 0.03
CA LEU A 14 0.45 -3.54 1.22
C LEU A 14 -1.03 -3.41 0.87
N GLU A 15 -1.89 -3.95 1.71
CA GLU A 15 -3.32 -3.70 1.64
C GLU A 15 -3.93 -3.52 3.04
N THR A 16 -5.05 -2.81 3.11
CA THR A 16 -5.90 -2.77 4.30
C THR A 16 -7.13 -3.65 4.10
N GLY A 17 -7.53 -4.36 5.15
CA GLY A 17 -8.71 -5.22 5.15
C GLY A 17 -10.03 -4.44 5.09
N GLY A 18 -11.13 -5.17 4.92
CA GLY A 18 -12.49 -4.62 4.84
C GLY A 18 -13.00 -3.90 6.09
N GLU A 19 -12.28 -4.02 7.21
CA GLU A 19 -12.54 -3.34 8.49
C GLU A 19 -12.43 -1.82 8.40
N GLY A 20 -11.83 -1.27 7.33
CA GLY A 20 -11.68 0.17 7.11
C GLY A 20 -10.97 0.88 8.27
N PRO A 21 -9.69 0.56 8.52
CA PRO A 21 -8.91 1.16 9.60
C PRO A 21 -8.70 2.66 9.41
N SER A 22 -8.50 3.39 10.50
CA SER A 22 -8.16 4.81 10.46
C SER A 22 -6.75 5.04 9.90
N ALA A 23 -6.48 6.24 9.39
CA ALA A 23 -5.14 6.62 8.96
C ALA A 23 -4.11 6.50 10.10
N THR A 24 -4.50 6.78 11.35
CA THR A 24 -3.65 6.63 12.53
C THR A 24 -3.25 5.18 12.79
N GLU A 25 -4.16 4.22 12.60
CA GLU A 25 -3.85 2.79 12.74
C GLU A 25 -2.88 2.34 11.64
N VAL A 26 -3.19 2.72 10.38
CA VAL A 26 -2.31 2.46 9.23
C VAL A 26 -0.92 3.05 9.46
N LYS A 27 -0.83 4.27 9.99
CA LYS A 27 0.44 4.91 10.37
C LYS A 27 1.27 4.03 11.27
N ARG A 28 0.64 3.49 12.34
CA ARG A 28 1.33 2.68 13.34
C ARG A 28 1.87 1.39 12.73
N TRP A 29 1.11 0.75 11.84
CA TRP A 29 1.54 -0.48 11.17
C TRP A 29 2.69 -0.23 10.19
N VAL A 30 2.58 0.78 9.32
CA VAL A 30 3.65 1.11 8.36
C VAL A 30 4.90 1.55 9.09
N ARG A 31 4.77 2.35 10.15
CA ARG A 31 5.90 2.72 11.02
C ARG A 31 6.56 1.48 11.61
N ALA A 32 5.80 0.50 12.10
CA ALA A 32 6.37 -0.73 12.66
C ALA A 32 7.20 -1.53 11.63
N LEU A 33 6.79 -1.55 10.35
CA LEU A 33 7.61 -2.13 9.27
C LEU A 33 8.91 -1.35 9.06
N GLY A 34 8.84 -0.03 9.14
CA GLY A 34 10.01 0.86 9.05
C GLY A 34 10.99 0.68 10.21
N GLU A 35 10.51 0.67 11.45
CA GLU A 35 11.33 0.43 12.66
C GLU A 35 12.01 -0.94 12.65
N ARG A 36 11.41 -1.94 12.00
CA ARG A 36 12.05 -3.25 11.81
C ARG A 36 13.13 -3.25 10.72
N GLY A 37 13.21 -2.20 9.90
CA GLY A 37 14.15 -2.09 8.78
C GLY A 37 13.62 -2.64 7.45
N VAL A 38 12.38 -3.16 7.40
CA VAL A 38 11.81 -3.73 6.16
C VAL A 38 11.69 -2.67 5.07
N LEU A 39 11.21 -1.47 5.42
CA LEU A 39 11.04 -0.39 4.44
C LEU A 39 12.38 0.13 3.89
N GLY A 40 13.47 -0.05 4.64
CA GLY A 40 14.80 0.46 4.27
C GLY A 40 15.47 -0.30 3.11
N VAL A 41 15.03 -1.52 2.82
CA VAL A 41 15.69 -2.41 1.84
C VAL A 41 14.86 -2.69 0.58
N VAL A 42 13.57 -2.34 0.58
CA VAL A 42 12.69 -2.57 -0.58
C VAL A 42 12.99 -1.58 -1.71
N ALA A 43 12.86 -2.03 -2.96
CA ALA A 43 12.97 -1.16 -4.14
C ALA A 43 11.71 -0.29 -4.34
N GLY A 44 10.56 -0.76 -3.88
CA GLY A 44 9.30 -0.05 -4.01
C GLY A 44 8.17 -0.64 -3.18
N VAL A 45 7.06 0.07 -3.14
CA VAL A 45 5.85 -0.34 -2.42
C VAL A 45 4.63 -0.15 -3.30
N LEU A 46 3.88 -1.22 -3.52
CA LEU A 46 2.61 -1.19 -4.23
C LEU A 46 1.48 -1.37 -3.21
N VAL A 47 0.64 -0.34 -3.07
CA VAL A 47 -0.41 -0.27 -2.07
C VAL A 47 -1.77 -0.41 -2.75
N ALA A 48 -2.56 -1.38 -2.29
CA ALA A 48 -3.92 -1.57 -2.73
C ALA A 48 -4.75 -0.31 -2.50
N ARG A 49 -5.79 -0.12 -3.31
CA ARG A 49 -6.82 0.88 -3.01
C ARG A 49 -7.47 0.55 -1.67
N PRO A 50 -7.40 1.46 -0.66
CA PRO A 50 -8.03 1.18 0.63
C PRO A 50 -9.54 1.02 0.51
N PRO A 51 -10.15 -0.03 1.08
CA PRO A 51 -11.59 -0.06 1.29
C PRO A 51 -11.99 1.00 2.33
N VAL A 52 -12.99 1.80 1.98
CA VAL A 52 -13.55 2.87 2.85
C VAL A 52 -15.05 2.69 3.06
N SER A 53 -15.55 1.52 2.71
CA SER A 53 -16.92 1.07 2.94
C SER A 53 -16.82 -0.28 3.63
N LYS A 54 -17.52 -0.42 4.76
CA LYS A 54 -17.52 -1.64 5.58
C LYS A 54 -18.79 -2.44 5.32
N LEU A 55 -18.70 -3.76 5.44
CA LEU A 55 -19.88 -4.61 5.39
C LEU A 55 -20.82 -4.24 6.54
N HIS A 56 -22.14 -4.29 6.30
CA HIS A 56 -23.17 -3.94 7.29
C HIS A 56 -23.08 -2.50 7.84
N SER A 57 -22.40 -1.60 7.14
CA SER A 57 -22.34 -0.17 7.49
C SER A 57 -22.87 0.70 6.36
N PRO A 58 -23.41 1.90 6.65
CA PRO A 58 -23.73 2.88 5.61
C PRO A 58 -22.50 3.19 4.76
N VAL A 59 -22.70 3.24 3.44
CA VAL A 59 -21.64 3.63 2.51
C VAL A 59 -21.37 5.13 2.68
N PRO A 60 -20.13 5.57 2.98
CA PRO A 60 -19.84 6.99 3.10
C PRO A 60 -20.10 7.72 1.78
N SER A 61 -20.37 9.02 1.86
CA SER A 61 -20.56 9.88 0.68
C SER A 61 -19.32 9.86 -0.23
N ALA A 62 -19.48 10.19 -1.51
CA ALA A 62 -18.33 10.23 -2.43
C ALA A 62 -17.18 11.13 -1.94
N PRO A 63 -17.43 12.36 -1.42
CA PRO A 63 -16.39 13.20 -0.84
C PRO A 63 -15.71 12.56 0.37
N GLU A 64 -16.47 11.92 1.25
CA GLU A 64 -15.90 11.28 2.44
C GLU A 64 -15.03 10.07 2.06
N ARG A 65 -15.45 9.28 1.08
CA ARG A 65 -14.63 8.18 0.55
C ARG A 65 -13.31 8.66 -0.06
N ALA A 66 -13.32 9.82 -0.73
CA ALA A 66 -12.10 10.41 -1.27
C ALA A 66 -11.16 10.84 -0.14
N ARG A 67 -11.69 11.59 0.84
CA ARG A 67 -10.95 12.04 2.03
C ARG A 67 -10.32 10.89 2.82
N LEU A 68 -11.06 9.80 3.05
CA LEU A 68 -10.55 8.63 3.79
C LEU A 68 -9.40 7.93 3.04
N ARG A 69 -9.50 7.82 1.71
CA ARG A 69 -8.42 7.25 0.89
C ARG A 69 -7.20 8.16 0.84
N GLU A 70 -7.40 9.48 0.70
CA GLU A 70 -6.32 10.47 0.73
C GLU A 70 -5.58 10.43 2.07
N ALA A 71 -6.30 10.40 3.20
CA ALA A 71 -5.68 10.34 4.52
C ALA A 71 -4.81 9.09 4.72
N GLN A 72 -5.28 7.91 4.27
CA GLN A 72 -4.46 6.70 4.31
C GLN A 72 -3.27 6.78 3.33
N ARG A 73 -3.50 7.24 2.09
CA ARG A 73 -2.45 7.42 1.08
C ARG A 73 -1.32 8.30 1.63
N ASP A 74 -1.67 9.47 2.15
CA ASP A 74 -0.72 10.48 2.61
C ASP A 74 0.10 9.96 3.78
N THR A 75 -0.56 9.28 4.72
CA THR A 75 0.12 8.64 5.85
C THR A 75 1.09 7.54 5.40
N ILE A 76 0.69 6.69 4.46
CA ILE A 76 1.53 5.60 3.96
C ILE A 76 2.78 6.17 3.27
N ILE A 77 2.59 7.15 2.38
CA ILE A 77 3.69 7.85 1.70
C ILE A 77 4.61 8.53 2.72
N GLU A 78 4.04 9.27 3.69
CA GLU A 78 4.79 9.95 4.74
C GLU A 78 5.66 8.96 5.53
N GLN A 79 5.11 7.80 5.92
CA GLN A 79 5.87 6.82 6.69
C GLN A 79 6.93 6.13 5.83
N ILE A 80 6.64 5.71 4.60
CA ILE A 80 7.63 5.07 3.73
C ILE A 80 8.81 6.00 3.46
N ALA A 81 8.54 7.27 3.12
CA ALA A 81 9.57 8.25 2.82
C ALA A 81 10.52 8.54 4.00
N ARG A 82 10.08 8.35 5.26
CA ARG A 82 10.92 8.50 6.45
C ARG A 82 12.02 7.44 6.56
N TYR A 83 11.77 6.22 6.07
CA TYR A 83 12.73 5.11 6.16
C TYR A 83 13.43 4.86 4.83
N ASN A 84 12.79 5.17 3.69
CA ASN A 84 13.35 5.02 2.36
C ASN A 84 12.81 6.10 1.41
N PRO A 85 13.46 7.27 1.33
CA PRO A 85 13.03 8.38 0.48
C PRO A 85 13.16 8.09 -1.02
N ASN A 86 13.88 7.02 -1.40
CA ASN A 86 14.11 6.63 -2.79
C ASN A 86 13.14 5.55 -3.29
N ALA A 87 12.34 4.94 -2.41
CA ALA A 87 11.38 3.91 -2.80
C ALA A 87 10.30 4.48 -3.73
N VAL A 88 10.01 3.78 -4.82
CA VAL A 88 8.85 4.10 -5.66
C VAL A 88 7.59 3.62 -4.96
N VAL A 89 6.67 4.53 -4.63
CA VAL A 89 5.42 4.20 -3.94
C VAL A 89 4.23 4.43 -4.88
N CYS A 90 3.50 3.36 -5.18
CA CYS A 90 2.28 3.41 -5.99
C CYS A 90 1.07 3.05 -5.14
N VAL A 91 0.16 4.00 -4.91
CA VAL A 91 -1.05 3.78 -4.10
C VAL A 91 -2.31 3.77 -4.96
N GLY A 92 -3.21 2.83 -4.69
CA GLY A 92 -4.52 2.77 -5.32
C GLY A 92 -4.66 1.73 -6.42
N ALA A 93 -3.68 0.83 -6.55
CA ALA A 93 -3.78 -0.30 -7.46
C ALA A 93 -4.97 -1.19 -7.07
N PRO A 94 -5.77 -1.67 -8.03
CA PRO A 94 -7.04 -2.32 -7.75
C PRO A 94 -6.85 -3.81 -7.43
N PHE A 95 -6.07 -4.13 -6.39
CA PHE A 95 -6.02 -5.46 -5.77
C PHE A 95 -6.55 -5.38 -4.34
N GLY A 96 -6.60 -6.52 -3.64
CA GLY A 96 -7.03 -6.56 -2.25
C GLY A 96 -8.54 -6.39 -2.08
N HIS A 97 -8.99 -5.66 -1.07
CA HIS A 97 -10.40 -5.66 -0.63
C HIS A 97 -11.37 -4.76 -1.44
N THR A 98 -10.94 -4.15 -2.55
CA THR A 98 -11.82 -3.37 -3.42
C THR A 98 -12.10 -4.10 -4.73
N ARG A 99 -13.22 -3.78 -5.41
CA ARG A 99 -13.56 -4.35 -6.72
C ARG A 99 -13.41 -3.30 -7.83
N PRO A 100 -13.02 -3.69 -9.06
CA PRO A 100 -12.49 -5.03 -9.45
C PRO A 100 -11.13 -5.35 -8.79
N GLN A 101 -10.73 -6.63 -8.81
CA GLN A 101 -9.49 -7.13 -8.18
C GLN A 101 -8.52 -7.67 -9.24
N TRP A 102 -7.31 -7.14 -9.27
CA TRP A 102 -6.19 -7.70 -10.03
C TRP A 102 -5.63 -8.93 -9.32
N ILE A 103 -5.26 -9.93 -10.11
CA ILE A 103 -4.34 -10.99 -9.66
C ILE A 103 -2.93 -10.38 -9.71
N VAL A 104 -2.18 -10.51 -8.61
CA VAL A 104 -0.83 -9.95 -8.48
C VAL A 104 0.15 -11.11 -8.29
N PRO A 105 1.22 -11.21 -9.11
CA PRO A 105 2.15 -12.33 -9.08
C PRO A 105 3.11 -12.19 -7.88
N HIS A 106 2.76 -12.81 -6.75
CA HIS A 106 3.65 -12.91 -5.60
C HIS A 106 4.90 -13.73 -5.94
N GLY A 107 6.08 -13.15 -5.74
CA GLY A 107 7.36 -13.75 -6.15
C GLY A 107 7.66 -13.64 -7.65
N GLY A 108 6.74 -13.07 -8.45
CA GLY A 108 6.97 -12.74 -9.85
C GLY A 108 7.51 -11.32 -10.04
N THR A 109 7.53 -10.87 -11.29
CA THR A 109 8.04 -9.54 -11.66
C THR A 109 6.91 -8.51 -11.73
N ILE A 110 7.13 -7.39 -11.04
CA ILE A 110 6.30 -6.18 -11.11
C ILE A 110 7.26 -5.02 -11.42
N ALA A 111 6.84 -4.09 -12.27
CA ALA A 111 7.56 -2.83 -12.47
C ALA A 111 6.68 -1.65 -12.06
N LEU A 112 7.29 -0.73 -11.29
CA LEU A 112 6.66 0.51 -10.85
C LEU A 112 7.36 1.69 -11.55
N ASP A 113 6.67 2.36 -12.47
CA ASP A 113 7.13 3.60 -13.09
C ASP A 113 6.32 4.78 -12.49
N GLY A 114 6.87 5.35 -11.41
CA GLY A 114 6.24 6.48 -10.72
C GLY A 114 6.16 7.76 -11.57
N ALA A 115 7.10 7.96 -12.51
CA ALA A 115 7.13 9.13 -13.36
C ALA A 115 6.04 9.09 -14.44
N ARG A 116 5.84 7.93 -15.07
CA ARG A 116 4.77 7.71 -16.06
C ARG A 116 3.45 7.30 -15.45
N ARG A 117 3.43 6.99 -14.14
CA ARG A 117 2.27 6.48 -13.39
C ARG A 117 1.77 5.14 -13.94
N ILE A 118 2.71 4.24 -14.23
CA ILE A 118 2.43 2.92 -14.80
C ILE A 118 2.86 1.84 -13.81
N VAL A 119 2.00 0.84 -13.63
CA VAL A 119 2.32 -0.41 -12.94
C VAL A 119 2.10 -1.53 -13.95
N THR A 120 3.12 -2.34 -14.20
CA THR A 120 3.03 -3.55 -15.04
C THR A 120 3.41 -4.77 -14.23
N ALA A 121 2.73 -5.88 -14.49
CA ALA A 121 2.99 -7.15 -13.83
C ALA A 121 2.65 -8.29 -14.80
N ASP A 122 3.46 -9.35 -14.75
CA ASP A 122 3.28 -10.55 -15.56
C ASP A 122 2.95 -11.73 -14.63
N TYR A 123 1.78 -12.36 -14.84
CA TYR A 123 1.29 -13.52 -14.08
C TYR A 123 1.57 -14.83 -14.83
#